data_AF-B3QTC1-F1
#
_entry.id   AF-B3QTC1-F1
#
_cell.length_a   1.000
_cell.length_b   1.000
_cell.length_c   1.000
_cell.angle_alpha   90.00
_cell.angle_beta   90.00
_cell.angle_gamma   90.00
#
_symmetry.space_group_name_H-M   'P 1'
#
loop_
_entity.id
_entity.type
_entity.pdbx_description
1 polymer ?
#
loop_
_entity_poly.entity_id
_entity_poly.type
_entity_poly.pdbx_seq_one_letter_code
_entity_poly.pdbx_strand_id
1 'polypeptide(L)'
;MKMLEIGIPAEIHSWLGQFKSAPLEEAYRETYLDRDRLQAIIIVGLLLIFNLLFISSDKELLGNEQPIYHIILAVRLFLTLFNLFYFYLLLQFKEPKQFDRVTFLALISTCSAILYIDSTRPPTFFFHLLIDITIIFSIYIFFPTQLILQIITATYFSLGVCFILLTRKNIPHVAEQCIWSALLFANFFWVFG
;
A
#
# COMPACT_ATOMS: atom_id res chain seq x y z
N MET A 1 -11.07 33.67 -12.39
CA MET A 1 -11.26 32.45 -11.58
C MET A 1 -11.01 32.84 -10.13
N LYS A 2 -12.08 33.25 -9.42
CA LYS A 2 -12.00 33.64 -8.01
C LYS A 2 -11.65 32.38 -7.23
N MET A 3 -10.46 32.35 -6.64
CA MET A 3 -10.16 31.43 -5.54
C MET A 3 -11.20 31.69 -4.48
N LEU A 4 -12.14 30.76 -4.37
CA LEU A 4 -13.04 30.67 -3.26
C LEU A 4 -12.15 30.41 -2.04
N GLU A 5 -11.87 31.47 -1.28
CA GLU A 5 -11.58 31.44 0.15
C GLU A 5 -12.80 30.84 0.87
N ILE A 6 -13.15 29.61 0.52
CA ILE A 6 -14.07 28.85 1.33
C ILE A 6 -13.19 28.27 2.43
N GLY A 7 -13.06 29.05 3.50
CA GLY A 7 -12.91 28.50 4.83
C GLY A 7 -14.14 27.66 5.14
N ILE A 8 -14.28 26.49 4.52
CA ILE A 8 -15.04 25.39 5.10
C ILE A 8 -14.13 24.92 6.24
N PRO A 9 -14.41 25.24 7.51
CA PRO A 9 -13.93 24.36 8.56
C PRO A 9 -14.55 23.01 8.23
N ALA A 10 -13.74 22.11 7.67
CA ALA A 10 -14.10 20.71 7.58
C ALA A 10 -14.14 20.24 9.04
N GLU A 11 -15.28 20.46 9.69
CA GLU A 11 -15.53 19.95 11.03
C GLU A 11 -15.67 18.44 10.88
N ILE A 12 -14.53 17.75 10.98
CA ILE A 12 -14.42 16.30 11.02
C ILE A 12 -15.10 15.86 12.32
N HIS A 13 -16.25 15.20 12.20
CA HIS A 13 -17.14 14.97 13.35
C HIS A 13 -16.86 13.64 14.08
N SER A 14 -16.03 12.76 13.50
CA SER A 14 -15.74 11.44 14.05
C SER A 14 -14.25 11.14 14.04
N TRP A 15 -13.83 10.33 15.02
CA TRP A 15 -12.52 9.68 15.09
C TRP A 15 -12.20 8.79 13.87
N LEU A 16 -13.16 8.62 12.95
CA LEU A 16 -13.03 7.85 11.71
C LEU A 16 -12.79 8.76 10.49
N GLY A 17 -12.43 10.03 10.69
CA GLY A 17 -12.15 10.96 9.59
C GLY A 17 -13.35 11.23 8.67
N GLN A 18 -14.58 10.98 9.14
CA GLN A 18 -15.77 11.16 8.30
C GLN A 18 -16.18 12.64 8.24
N PHE A 19 -16.52 13.09 7.03
CA PHE A 19 -17.11 14.40 6.82
C PHE A 19 -18.54 14.45 7.40
N LYS A 20 -18.99 15.66 7.76
CA LYS A 20 -20.37 15.91 8.25
C LYS A 20 -21.46 15.35 7.33
N SER A 21 -21.20 15.28 6.02
CA SER A 21 -22.15 14.75 5.05
C SER A 21 -21.42 14.19 3.83
N ALA A 22 -22.01 13.17 3.20
CA ALA A 22 -21.48 12.58 1.96
C ALA A 22 -21.30 13.60 0.81
N PRO A 23 -22.20 14.58 0.60
CA PRO A 23 -21.98 15.62 -0.42
C PRO A 23 -20.78 16.51 -0.13
N LEU A 24 -20.48 16.77 1.15
CA LEU A 24 -19.32 17.58 1.53
C LEU A 24 -18.01 16.83 1.26
N GLU A 25 -17.97 15.54 1.56
CA GLU A 25 -16.84 14.67 1.19
C GLU A 25 -16.66 14.64 -0.32
N GLU A 26 -17.73 14.42 -1.08
CA GLU A 26 -17.67 14.36 -2.54
C GLU A 26 -17.12 15.67 -3.13
N ALA A 27 -17.63 16.83 -2.68
CA ALA A 27 -17.14 18.14 -3.13
C ALA A 27 -15.67 18.38 -2.73
N TYR A 28 -15.26 17.98 -1.52
CA TYR A 28 -13.86 18.04 -1.10
C TYR A 28 -12.98 17.21 -2.06
N ARG A 29 -13.37 15.97 -2.32
CA ARG A 29 -12.58 15.04 -3.13
C ARG A 29 -12.53 15.42 -4.60
N GLU A 30 -13.60 15.98 -5.15
CA GLU A 30 -13.57 16.58 -6.49
C GLU A 30 -12.58 17.74 -6.56
N THR A 31 -12.53 18.58 -5.52
CA THR A 31 -11.62 19.74 -5.46
C THR A 31 -10.14 19.33 -5.40
N TYR A 32 -9.81 18.24 -4.69
CA TYR A 32 -8.44 17.80 -4.48
C TYR A 32 -7.98 16.65 -5.40
N LEU A 33 -8.84 16.16 -6.31
CA LEU A 33 -8.56 14.99 -7.15
C LEU A 33 -7.23 15.10 -7.92
N ASP A 34 -6.91 16.27 -8.48
CA ASP A 34 -5.68 16.46 -9.24
C ASP A 34 -4.42 16.31 -8.38
N ARG A 35 -4.47 16.81 -7.15
CA ARG A 35 -3.39 16.68 -6.18
C ARG A 35 -3.25 15.23 -5.73
N ASP A 36 -4.36 14.58 -5.43
CA ASP A 36 -4.42 13.19 -4.99
C ASP A 36 -3.86 12.24 -6.08
N ARG A 37 -4.21 12.52 -7.33
CA ARG A 37 -3.68 11.82 -8.51
C ARG A 37 -2.18 12.00 -8.65
N LEU A 38 -1.67 13.23 -8.54
CA LEU A 38 -0.23 13.49 -8.63
C LEU A 38 0.54 12.75 -7.53
N GLN A 39 0.00 12.76 -6.30
CA GLN A 39 0.56 12.02 -5.18
C GLN A 39 0.61 10.51 -5.50
N ALA A 40 -0.50 9.91 -5.93
CA ALA A 40 -0.55 8.50 -6.33
C ALA A 40 0.46 8.16 -7.44
N ILE A 41 0.61 9.03 -8.45
CA ILE A 41 1.59 8.88 -9.55
C ILE A 41 3.01 8.80 -9.01
N ILE A 42 3.39 9.70 -8.10
CA ILE A 42 4.73 9.72 -7.49
C ILE A 42 4.99 8.41 -6.74
N ILE A 43 4.02 7.95 -5.94
CA ILE A 43 4.16 6.75 -5.14
C ILE A 43 4.26 5.50 -6.01
N VAL A 44 3.41 5.37 -7.02
CA VAL A 44 3.48 4.25 -7.98
C VAL A 44 4.82 4.26 -8.72
N GLY A 45 5.32 5.44 -9.09
CA GLY A 45 6.65 5.60 -9.67
C GLY A 45 7.75 5.06 -8.74
N LEU A 46 7.72 5.41 -7.46
CA LEU A 46 8.66 4.88 -6.47
C LEU A 46 8.52 3.36 -6.29
N LEU A 47 7.29 2.84 -6.21
CA LEU A 47 7.03 1.39 -6.10
C LEU A 47 7.59 0.63 -7.31
N LEU A 48 7.44 1.17 -8.53
CA LEU A 48 8.04 0.59 -9.73
C LEU A 48 9.56 0.51 -9.63
N ILE A 49 10.22 1.59 -9.19
CA ILE A 49 11.68 1.62 -9.01
C ILE A 49 12.11 0.55 -8.01
N PHE A 50 11.50 0.52 -6.82
CA PHE A 50 11.85 -0.48 -5.80
C PHE A 50 11.59 -1.91 -6.29
N ASN A 51 10.45 -2.15 -6.95
CA ASN A 51 10.11 -3.47 -7.48
C ASN A 51 11.17 -3.99 -8.47
N LEU A 52 11.70 -3.12 -9.33
CA LEU A 52 12.77 -3.47 -10.27
C LEU A 52 14.10 -3.70 -9.55
N LEU A 53 14.45 -2.89 -8.55
CA LEU A 53 15.67 -3.08 -7.75
C LEU A 53 15.68 -4.43 -7.04
N PHE A 54 14.53 -4.87 -6.51
CA PHE A 54 14.41 -6.16 -5.84
C PHE A 54 14.65 -7.37 -6.74
N ILE A 55 14.54 -7.26 -8.07
CA ILE A 55 14.84 -8.38 -8.99
C ILE A 55 16.29 -8.85 -8.81
N SER A 56 17.24 -7.93 -8.62
CA SER A 56 18.64 -8.29 -8.38
C SER A 56 18.80 -9.03 -7.05
N SER A 57 18.16 -8.53 -5.99
CA SER A 57 18.17 -9.18 -4.67
C SER A 57 17.52 -10.56 -4.69
N ASP A 58 16.46 -10.73 -5.49
CA ASP A 58 15.75 -12.00 -5.65
C ASP A 58 16.66 -13.04 -6.31
N LYS A 59 17.46 -12.63 -7.30
CA LYS A 59 18.43 -13.48 -7.98
C LYS A 59 19.53 -13.95 -7.03
N GLU A 60 20.06 -13.05 -6.21
CA GLU A 60 21.11 -13.38 -5.23
C GLU A 60 20.59 -14.29 -4.13
N LEU A 61 19.37 -14.04 -3.64
CA LEU A 61 18.80 -14.79 -2.52
C LEU A 61 18.37 -16.20 -2.91
N LEU A 62 17.80 -16.37 -4.11
CA LEU A 62 17.19 -17.64 -4.52
C LEU A 62 18.08 -18.46 -5.46
N GLY A 63 19.04 -17.82 -6.12
CA GLY A 63 19.86 -18.44 -7.14
C GLY A 63 19.15 -18.52 -8.50
N ASN A 64 19.89 -18.22 -9.57
CA ASN A 64 19.34 -18.08 -10.92
C ASN A 64 18.80 -19.39 -11.53
N GLU A 65 19.27 -20.54 -11.05
CA GLU A 65 18.90 -21.86 -11.58
C GLU A 65 17.67 -22.47 -10.91
N GLN A 66 17.18 -21.86 -9.82
CA GLN A 66 16.05 -22.39 -9.08
C GLN A 66 14.72 -22.04 -9.78
N PRO A 67 13.81 -23.01 -9.99
CA PRO A 67 12.51 -22.74 -10.62
C PRO A 67 11.70 -21.64 -9.91
N ILE A 68 11.83 -21.54 -8.58
CA ILE A 68 11.14 -20.54 -7.78
C ILE A 68 11.55 -19.11 -8.14
N TYR A 69 12.82 -18.90 -8.52
CA TYR A 69 13.30 -17.59 -8.96
C TYR A 69 12.57 -17.13 -10.22
N HIS A 70 12.38 -18.01 -11.21
CA HIS A 70 11.68 -17.67 -12.44
C HIS A 70 10.19 -17.36 -12.21
N ILE A 71 9.55 -18.05 -11.26
CA ILE A 71 8.17 -17.74 -10.87
C ILE A 71 8.10 -16.35 -10.24
N ILE A 72 9.00 -16.03 -9.31
CA ILE A 72 9.04 -14.72 -8.65
C ILE A 72 9.37 -13.61 -9.65
N LEU A 73 10.30 -13.86 -10.57
CA LEU A 73 10.61 -12.95 -11.66
C LEU A 73 9.36 -12.67 -12.52
N ALA A 74 8.59 -13.71 -12.87
CA ALA A 74 7.34 -13.53 -13.59
C ALA A 74 6.33 -12.70 -12.79
N VAL A 75 6.19 -12.93 -11.48
CA VAL A 75 5.34 -12.12 -10.60
C VAL A 75 5.82 -10.66 -10.55
N ARG A 76 7.12 -10.40 -10.44
CA ARG A 76 7.71 -9.05 -10.45
C ARG A 76 7.45 -8.33 -11.77
N LEU A 77 7.61 -9.00 -12.90
CA LEU A 77 7.35 -8.44 -14.22
C LEU A 77 5.86 -8.18 -14.42
N PHE A 78 4.99 -9.12 -14.02
CA PHE A 78 3.55 -8.92 -14.02
C PHE A 78 3.16 -7.71 -13.16
N LEU A 79 3.70 -7.60 -11.94
CA LEU A 79 3.43 -6.47 -11.04
C LEU A 79 3.94 -5.14 -11.62
N THR A 80 5.06 -5.16 -12.36
CA THR A 80 5.58 -3.99 -13.07
C THR A 80 4.61 -3.55 -14.16
N LEU A 81 4.19 -4.47 -15.03
CA LEU A 81 3.23 -4.17 -16.11
C LEU A 81 1.89 -3.71 -15.56
N PHE A 82 1.41 -4.36 -14.49
CA PHE A 82 0.19 -3.98 -13.80
C PHE A 82 0.27 -2.57 -13.21
N ASN A 83 1.38 -2.21 -12.56
CA ASN A 83 1.57 -0.86 -12.01
C ASN A 83 1.77 0.20 -13.11
N LEU A 84 2.39 -0.13 -14.23
CA LEU A 84 2.44 0.76 -15.40
C LEU A 84 1.05 1.00 -15.99
N PHE A 85 0.21 -0.05 -16.06
CA PHE A 85 -1.17 0.09 -16.48
C PHE A 85 -1.98 0.94 -15.49
N TYR A 86 -1.83 0.71 -14.19
CA TYR A 86 -2.45 1.55 -13.16
C TYR A 86 -1.97 3.01 -13.23
N PHE A 87 -0.67 3.25 -13.43
CA PHE A 87 -0.09 4.57 -13.66
C PHE A 87 -0.76 5.26 -14.87
N TYR A 88 -0.96 4.54 -15.97
CA TYR A 88 -1.68 5.06 -17.12
C TYR A 88 -3.14 5.42 -16.77
N LEU A 89 -3.84 4.56 -16.03
CA LEU A 89 -5.22 4.84 -15.59
C LEU A 89 -5.29 6.07 -14.70
N LEU A 90 -4.30 6.29 -13.82
CA LEU A 90 -4.22 7.48 -12.98
C LEU A 90 -4.30 8.76 -13.81
N LEU A 91 -3.63 8.81 -14.96
CA LEU A 91 -3.66 9.97 -15.87
C LEU A 91 -5.05 10.24 -16.47
N GLN A 92 -5.95 9.26 -16.48
CA GLN A 92 -7.24 9.34 -17.16
C GLN A 92 -8.43 9.63 -16.23
N PHE A 93 -8.28 9.50 -14.91
CA PHE A 93 -9.40 9.66 -14.00
C PHE A 93 -9.94 11.11 -13.97
N LYS A 94 -11.27 11.21 -14.02
CA LYS A 94 -12.03 12.46 -13.90
C LYS A 94 -12.98 12.46 -12.70
N GLU A 95 -13.20 11.29 -12.09
CA GLU A 95 -14.16 11.08 -11.02
C GLU A 95 -13.46 10.46 -9.80
N PRO A 96 -13.63 11.03 -8.58
CA PRO A 96 -13.02 10.50 -7.36
C PRO A 96 -13.42 9.06 -7.02
N LYS A 97 -14.67 8.69 -7.32
CA LYS A 97 -15.18 7.32 -7.08
C LYS A 97 -14.48 6.27 -7.94
N GLN A 98 -14.12 6.62 -9.18
CA GLN A 98 -13.36 5.73 -10.06
C GLN A 98 -11.91 5.61 -9.59
N PHE A 99 -11.30 6.75 -9.24
CA PHE A 99 -9.96 6.80 -8.67
C PHE A 99 -9.83 5.89 -7.45
N ASP A 100 -10.77 5.96 -6.50
CA ASP A 100 -10.75 5.10 -5.31
C ASP A 100 -10.83 3.63 -5.61
N ARG A 101 -11.82 3.22 -6.41
CA ARG A 101 -12.06 1.80 -6.68
C ARG A 101 -10.85 1.18 -7.36
N VAL A 102 -10.29 1.87 -8.35
CA VAL A 102 -9.12 1.37 -9.06
C VAL A 102 -7.89 1.39 -8.17
N THR A 103 -7.68 2.45 -7.36
CA THR A 103 -6.56 2.52 -6.41
C THR A 103 -6.64 1.41 -5.36
N PHE A 104 -7.83 1.16 -4.81
CA PHE A 104 -8.07 0.07 -3.87
C PHE A 104 -7.76 -1.29 -4.49
N LEU A 105 -8.26 -1.57 -5.70
CA LEU A 105 -7.96 -2.80 -6.41
C LEU A 105 -6.46 -2.95 -6.69
N ALA A 106 -5.79 -1.87 -7.13
CA ALA A 106 -4.36 -1.86 -7.39
C ALA A 106 -3.54 -2.14 -6.12
N LEU A 107 -3.93 -1.55 -5.00
CA LEU A 107 -3.30 -1.78 -3.70
C LEU A 107 -3.49 -3.22 -3.22
N ILE A 108 -4.69 -3.77 -3.29
CA ILE A 108 -4.96 -5.17 -2.91
C ILE A 108 -4.13 -6.12 -3.78
N SER A 109 -4.14 -5.95 -5.11
CA SER A 109 -3.34 -6.79 -6.02
C SER A 109 -1.84 -6.68 -5.73
N THR A 110 -1.35 -5.47 -5.45
CA THR A 110 0.06 -5.25 -5.09
C THR A 110 0.42 -5.92 -3.77
N CYS A 111 -0.42 -5.76 -2.74
CA CYS A 111 -0.26 -6.41 -1.45
C CYS A 111 -0.26 -7.94 -1.58
N SER A 112 -1.17 -8.52 -2.37
CA SER A 112 -1.21 -9.97 -2.62
C SER A 112 0.07 -10.47 -3.28
N ALA A 113 0.60 -9.73 -4.26
CA ALA A 113 1.85 -10.10 -4.93
C ALA A 113 3.04 -10.03 -3.96
N ILE A 114 3.11 -9.01 -3.10
CA ILE A 114 4.14 -8.87 -2.07
C ILE A 114 4.06 -10.03 -1.08
N LEU A 115 2.89 -10.30 -0.50
CA LEU A 115 2.68 -11.42 0.42
C LEU A 115 3.06 -12.77 -0.21
N TYR A 116 2.72 -12.98 -1.49
CA TYR A 116 3.12 -14.18 -2.20
C TYR A 116 4.65 -14.28 -2.26
N ILE A 117 5.34 -13.22 -2.69
CA ILE A 117 6.80 -13.17 -2.75
C ILE A 117 7.41 -13.41 -1.35
N ASP A 118 6.89 -12.80 -0.30
CA ASP A 118 7.41 -12.93 1.07
C ASP A 118 7.25 -14.33 1.64
N SER A 119 6.16 -15.01 1.27
CA SER A 119 5.89 -16.40 1.63
C SER A 119 6.90 -17.39 1.02
N THR A 120 7.61 -17.00 -0.04
CA THR A 120 8.65 -17.82 -0.70
C THR A 120 10.05 -17.58 -0.14
N ARG A 121 10.22 -16.57 0.73
CA ARG A 121 11.54 -16.24 1.28
C ARG A 121 11.97 -17.26 2.35
N PRO A 122 13.28 -17.53 2.47
CA PRO A 122 13.81 -18.40 3.51
C PRO A 122 13.32 -17.98 4.92
N PRO A 123 13.08 -18.93 5.84
CA PRO A 123 12.56 -18.65 7.17
C PRO A 123 13.41 -17.69 8.00
N THR A 124 14.73 -17.66 7.75
CA THR A 124 15.72 -16.83 8.44
C THR A 124 15.84 -15.43 7.86
N PHE A 125 15.31 -15.17 6.66
CA PHE A 125 15.36 -13.86 6.02
C PHE A 125 14.14 -13.04 6.43
N PHE A 126 14.25 -12.20 7.46
CA PHE A 126 13.11 -11.44 8.02
C PHE A 126 13.15 -9.92 7.74
N PHE A 127 14.19 -9.41 7.08
CA PHE A 127 14.31 -7.98 6.78
C PHE A 127 13.17 -7.40 5.94
N HIS A 128 12.54 -8.20 5.08
CA HIS A 128 11.37 -7.80 4.30
C HIS A 128 10.18 -7.41 5.18
N LEU A 129 10.04 -7.99 6.38
CA LEU A 129 8.94 -7.65 7.29
C LEU A 129 8.99 -6.19 7.75
N LEU A 130 10.18 -5.58 7.83
CA LEU A 130 10.32 -4.15 8.11
C LEU A 130 9.82 -3.29 6.95
N ILE A 131 10.01 -3.77 5.73
CA ILE A 131 9.47 -3.12 4.52
C ILE A 131 7.95 -3.27 4.52
N ASP A 132 7.41 -4.42 4.89
CA ASP A 132 5.97 -4.65 4.96
C ASP A 132 5.30 -3.72 5.98
N ILE A 133 5.90 -3.54 7.15
CA ILE A 133 5.45 -2.56 8.14
C ILE A 133 5.46 -1.14 7.54
N THR A 134 6.52 -0.77 6.83
CA THR A 134 6.64 0.53 6.17
C THR A 134 5.55 0.73 5.10
N ILE A 135 5.19 -0.33 4.38
CA ILE A 135 4.10 -0.34 3.41
C ILE A 135 2.76 -0.09 4.11
N ILE A 136 2.51 -0.69 5.29
CA ILE A 136 1.27 -0.45 6.05
C ILE A 136 1.14 1.04 6.42
N PHE A 137 2.20 1.66 6.94
CA PHE A 137 2.20 3.11 7.18
C PHE A 137 1.98 3.91 5.89
N SER A 138 2.63 3.48 4.82
CA SER A 138 2.53 4.15 3.52
C SER A 138 1.11 4.11 2.96
N ILE A 139 0.33 3.05 3.21
CA ILE A 139 -1.08 2.98 2.80
C ILE A 139 -1.87 4.14 3.42
N TYR A 140 -1.68 4.43 4.71
CA TYR A 140 -2.40 5.51 5.39
C TYR A 140 -1.89 6.91 5.02
N ILE A 141 -0.58 7.07 4.85
CA ILE A 141 0.02 8.39 4.65
C ILE A 141 -0.05 8.81 3.18
N PHE A 142 0.22 7.87 2.28
CA PHE A 142 0.54 8.20 0.91
C PHE A 142 -0.63 7.97 -0.05
N PHE A 143 -1.58 7.09 0.23
CA PHE A 143 -2.68 6.83 -0.71
C PHE A 143 -3.95 7.61 -0.33
N PRO A 144 -4.33 8.66 -1.08
CA PRO A 144 -5.45 9.54 -0.75
C PRO A 144 -6.80 8.94 -1.18
N THR A 145 -7.08 7.71 -0.74
CA THR A 145 -8.38 7.06 -0.92
C THR A 145 -9.28 7.30 0.29
N GLN A 146 -10.54 6.86 0.21
CA GLN A 146 -11.40 6.81 1.39
C GLN A 146 -10.75 6.03 2.54
N LEU A 147 -10.81 6.58 3.75
CA LEU A 147 -10.17 5.97 4.93
C LEU A 147 -10.58 4.51 5.14
N ILE A 148 -11.85 4.18 4.90
CA ILE A 148 -12.35 2.79 5.00
C ILE A 148 -11.58 1.86 4.05
N LEU A 149 -11.30 2.31 2.82
CA LEU A 149 -10.54 1.51 1.85
C LEU A 149 -9.09 1.34 2.30
N GLN A 150 -8.48 2.39 2.85
CA GLN A 150 -7.13 2.32 3.43
C GLN A 150 -7.08 1.33 4.59
N ILE A 151 -8.04 1.40 5.54
CA ILE A 151 -8.14 0.49 6.69
C ILE A 151 -8.29 -0.95 6.19
N ILE A 152 -9.17 -1.21 5.22
CA ILE A 152 -9.36 -2.55 4.66
C ILE A 152 -8.06 -3.07 4.04
N THR A 153 -7.39 -2.28 3.19
CA THR A 153 -6.13 -2.69 2.55
C THR A 153 -5.02 -2.93 3.59
N ALA A 154 -4.82 -2.00 4.53
CA ALA A 154 -3.80 -2.11 5.57
C ALA A 154 -4.05 -3.32 6.47
N THR A 155 -5.31 -3.56 6.86
CA THR A 155 -5.71 -4.74 7.66
C THR A 155 -5.48 -6.02 6.87
N TYR A 156 -5.90 -6.07 5.60
CA TYR A 156 -5.68 -7.23 4.72
C TYR A 156 -4.19 -7.59 4.64
N PHE A 157 -3.34 -6.59 4.37
CA PHE A 157 -1.91 -6.81 4.25
C PHE A 157 -1.29 -7.22 5.59
N SER A 158 -1.68 -6.57 6.69
CA SER A 158 -1.24 -6.92 8.05
C SER A 158 -1.59 -8.36 8.43
N LEU A 159 -2.82 -8.81 8.16
CA LEU A 159 -3.23 -10.20 8.41
C LEU A 159 -2.39 -11.18 7.60
N GLY A 160 -2.08 -10.84 6.34
CA GLY A 160 -1.17 -11.64 5.51
C GLY A 160 0.24 -11.72 6.09
N VAL A 161 0.79 -10.60 6.56
CA VAL A 161 2.11 -10.54 7.22
C VAL A 161 2.10 -11.38 8.51
N CYS A 162 1.08 -11.23 9.36
CA CYS A 162 0.90 -12.05 10.56
C CYS A 162 0.87 -13.55 10.23
N PHE A 163 0.13 -13.93 9.18
CA PHE A 163 0.06 -15.31 8.75
C PHE A 163 1.43 -15.86 8.31
N ILE A 164 2.19 -15.10 7.51
CA ILE A 164 3.54 -15.47 7.09
C ILE A 164 4.48 -15.58 8.29
N LEU A 165 4.43 -14.60 9.20
CA LEU A 165 5.25 -14.56 10.41
C LEU A 165 5.04 -15.83 11.25
N LEU A 166 3.78 -16.23 11.47
CA LEU A 166 3.43 -17.38 12.29
C LEU A 166 3.71 -18.74 11.64
N THR A 167 3.66 -18.82 10.30
CA THR A 167 3.69 -20.13 9.59
C THR A 167 4.99 -20.41 8.84
N ARG A 168 5.76 -19.38 8.48
CA ARG A 168 6.92 -19.51 7.59
C ARG A 168 8.22 -19.01 8.18
N LYS A 169 8.19 -18.15 9.21
CA LYS A 169 9.38 -17.47 9.71
C LYS A 169 9.87 -18.08 11.01
N ASN A 170 11.19 -18.12 11.14
CA ASN A 170 11.87 -18.50 12.39
C ASN A 170 12.80 -17.34 12.76
N ILE A 171 12.29 -16.47 13.63
CA ILE A 171 12.91 -15.20 13.97
C ILE A 171 13.33 -15.24 15.44
N PRO A 172 14.46 -14.64 15.82
CA PRO A 172 14.80 -14.46 17.23
C PRO A 172 13.69 -13.75 17.99
N HIS A 173 13.38 -14.22 19.20
CA HIS A 173 12.24 -13.75 19.99
C HIS A 173 12.18 -12.22 20.17
N VAL A 174 13.33 -11.56 20.35
CA VAL A 174 13.41 -10.10 20.49
C VAL A 174 12.94 -9.38 19.21
N ALA A 175 13.38 -9.85 18.03
CA ALA A 175 12.99 -9.25 16.77
C ALA A 175 11.50 -9.52 16.46
N GLU A 176 11.00 -10.70 16.83
CA GLU A 176 9.57 -11.03 16.72
C GLU A 176 8.70 -10.07 17.55
N GLN A 177 9.07 -9.79 18.81
CA GLN A 177 8.36 -8.82 19.66
C GLN A 177 8.35 -7.41 19.06
N CYS A 178 9.46 -6.97 18.46
CA CYS A 178 9.53 -5.68 17.77
C CYS A 178 8.58 -5.63 16.56
N ILE A 179 8.54 -6.70 15.76
CA ILE A 179 7.66 -6.80 14.59
C ILE A 179 6.19 -6.76 15.02
N TRP A 180 5.80 -7.53 16.04
CA TRP A 180 4.43 -7.51 16.57
C TRP A 180 4.04 -6.12 17.08
N SER A 181 4.92 -5.47 17.84
CA SER A 181 4.67 -4.12 18.36
C SER A 181 4.51 -3.10 17.23
N ALA A 182 5.34 -3.21 16.19
CA ALA A 182 5.29 -2.33 15.03
C ALA A 182 4.03 -2.57 14.18
N LEU A 183 3.59 -3.82 13.99
CA LEU A 183 2.34 -4.15 13.29
C LEU A 183 1.13 -3.60 14.03
N LEU A 184 1.08 -3.77 15.36
CA LEU A 184 0.03 -3.17 16.19
C LEU A 184 0.03 -1.66 16.02
N PHE A 185 1.18 -1.01 16.22
CA PHE A 185 1.32 0.43 16.09
C PHE A 185 0.90 0.95 14.70
N ALA A 186 1.30 0.26 13.63
CA ALA A 186 0.93 0.63 12.26
C ALA A 186 -0.58 0.58 12.00
N ASN A 187 -1.29 -0.40 12.58
CA ASN A 187 -2.74 -0.51 12.45
C ASN A 187 -3.52 0.39 13.42
N PHE A 188 -2.87 0.96 14.44
CA PHE A 188 -3.46 2.01 15.29
C PHE A 188 -3.16 3.42 14.77
N PHE A 189 -2.26 3.57 13.79
CA PHE A 189 -1.81 4.88 13.32
C PHE A 189 -2.95 5.75 12.77
N TRP A 190 -3.95 5.14 12.10
CA TRP A 190 -5.10 5.87 11.57
C TRP A 190 -5.95 6.57 12.64
N VAL A 191 -5.82 6.19 13.92
CA VAL A 191 -6.54 6.86 15.03
C VAL A 191 -6.01 8.29 15.27
N PHE A 192 -4.78 8.58 14.83
CA PHE A 192 -4.11 9.87 15.07
C PHE A 192 -4.08 10.80 13.85
N GLY A 193 -4.50 10.34 12.68
CA GLY A 193 -4.55 11.12 11.43
C GLY A 193 -5.96 11.57 11.09
#